data_AF-A0A7V1LNB6-F1
#
_entry.id   AF-A0A7V1LNB6-F1
#
_cell.length_a   1.000
_cell.length_b   1.000
_cell.length_c   1.000
_cell.angle_alpha   90.00
_cell.angle_beta   90.00
_cell.angle_gamma   90.00
#
_symmetry.space_group_name_H-M   'P 1'
#
loop_
_entity.id
_entity.type
_entity.pdbx_description
1 polymer ?
#
loop_
_entity_poly.entity_id
_entity_poly.type
_entity_poly.pdbx_seq_one_letter_code
_entity_poly.pdbx_strand_id
1 'polypeptide(L)'
;RLNAAGRMEDARLSVELLIAGDSYQAQDKARELDRLNRSRQNLQQSYLEDALHAWENSVGDDKVIIVENEKWQAGLIGLVSGRLKEAYARPAIAFTRDGEGNYVGSARSIDAFHVTEALTRFNHYFLNYGGHHKAAGMTIAPDHYSVFKQEFTEYVNRQLAGQDLRAELVIDSVVDIDQLNENVVRDIENVGPFGEENPEPYLLMENAVIRDIRLLSEGKHIKMVVQKGNRNFECIWWRSGEFKDAIRFGALCDIVFRMNINVFQGRSRLQLTVEDMALKN
;
A
#
# COMPACT_ATOMS: atom_id res chain seq x y z
N ARG A 1 -13.55 3.82 -6.48
CA ARG A 1 -14.13 3.74 -7.84
C ARG A 1 -14.19 5.10 -8.51
N LEU A 2 -14.78 6.13 -7.90
CA LEU A 2 -14.85 7.50 -8.47
C LEU A 2 -13.49 8.00 -9.02
N ASN A 3 -12.46 7.98 -8.18
CA ASN A 3 -11.11 8.42 -8.58
C ASN A 3 -10.47 7.63 -9.75
N ALA A 4 -11.04 6.48 -10.15
CA ALA A 4 -10.55 5.77 -11.34
C ALA A 4 -10.85 6.53 -12.62
N ALA A 5 -11.97 7.28 -12.68
CA ALA A 5 -12.37 8.01 -13.87
C ALA A 5 -11.32 9.04 -14.29
N GLY A 6 -10.97 9.97 -13.39
CA GLY A 6 -9.96 11.00 -13.69
C GLY A 6 -8.52 10.48 -13.82
N ARG A 7 -8.25 9.22 -13.47
CA ARG A 7 -6.92 8.60 -13.63
C ARG A 7 -6.79 7.80 -14.91
N MET A 8 -7.89 7.29 -15.44
CA MET A 8 -7.93 6.40 -16.59
C MET A 8 -8.45 7.10 -17.84
N GLU A 9 -9.46 7.95 -17.68
CA GLU A 9 -10.21 8.59 -18.75
C GLU A 9 -10.65 9.99 -18.25
N ASP A 10 -11.96 10.23 -18.12
CA ASP A 10 -12.54 11.52 -17.79
C ASP A 10 -13.16 11.57 -16.40
N ALA A 11 -12.76 12.54 -15.58
CA ALA A 11 -13.32 12.75 -14.24
C ALA A 11 -14.83 13.05 -14.24
N ARG A 12 -15.38 13.57 -15.36
CA ARG A 12 -16.82 13.87 -15.53
C ARG A 12 -17.72 12.68 -15.26
N LEU A 13 -17.29 11.45 -15.58
CA LEU A 13 -18.06 10.23 -15.30
C LEU A 13 -18.40 10.07 -13.81
N SER A 14 -17.50 10.49 -12.91
CA SER A 14 -17.76 10.46 -11.48
C SER A 14 -18.80 11.48 -11.05
N VAL A 15 -18.76 12.68 -11.66
CA VAL A 15 -19.73 13.73 -11.39
C VAL A 15 -21.10 13.32 -11.93
N GLU A 16 -21.17 12.82 -13.16
CA GLU A 16 -22.39 12.32 -13.79
C GLU A 16 -23.08 11.24 -12.96
N LEU A 17 -22.33 10.31 -12.35
CA LEU A 17 -22.91 9.34 -11.41
C LEU A 17 -23.56 10.04 -10.21
N LEU A 18 -22.88 11.02 -9.61
CA LEU A 18 -23.34 11.69 -8.38
C LEU A 18 -24.56 12.59 -8.62
N ILE A 19 -24.76 13.08 -9.84
CA ILE A 19 -25.87 13.97 -10.21
C ILE A 19 -26.95 13.28 -11.05
N ALA A 20 -26.87 11.96 -11.23
CA ALA A 20 -27.81 11.20 -12.04
C ALA A 20 -29.26 11.39 -11.53
N GLY A 21 -30.17 11.69 -12.46
CA GLY A 21 -31.57 12.00 -12.14
C GLY A 21 -32.44 10.77 -11.87
N ASP A 22 -31.96 9.59 -12.26
CA ASP A 22 -32.68 8.32 -12.09
C ASP A 22 -31.73 7.15 -11.85
N SER A 23 -32.29 6.05 -11.34
CA SER A 23 -31.53 4.86 -10.96
C SER A 23 -30.92 4.11 -12.15
N TYR A 24 -31.50 4.26 -13.35
CA TYR A 24 -30.98 3.61 -14.56
C TYR A 24 -29.69 4.30 -15.02
N GLN A 25 -29.69 5.63 -15.11
CA GLN A 25 -28.50 6.43 -15.41
C GLN A 25 -27.40 6.20 -14.37
N ALA A 26 -27.76 6.21 -13.08
CA ALA A 26 -26.80 5.94 -12.00
C ALA A 26 -26.19 4.53 -12.13
N GLN A 27 -27.00 3.52 -12.45
CA GLN A 27 -26.51 2.15 -12.60
C GLN A 27 -25.56 2.00 -13.79
N ASP A 28 -25.86 2.64 -14.93
CA ASP A 28 -25.01 2.62 -16.11
C ASP A 28 -23.63 3.23 -15.80
N LYS A 29 -23.60 4.45 -15.24
CA LYS A 29 -22.37 5.14 -14.83
C LYS A 29 -21.59 4.37 -13.76
N ALA A 30 -22.29 3.72 -12.82
CA ALA A 30 -21.64 2.90 -11.80
C ALA A 30 -20.95 1.66 -12.39
N ARG A 31 -21.54 1.02 -13.42
CA ARG A 31 -20.92 -0.11 -14.14
C ARG A 31 -19.69 0.33 -14.90
N GLU A 32 -19.76 1.47 -15.57
CA GLU A 32 -18.62 2.06 -16.28
C GLU A 32 -17.47 2.38 -15.31
N LEU A 33 -17.77 3.02 -14.18
CA LEU A 33 -16.78 3.30 -13.14
C LEU A 33 -16.20 2.03 -12.51
N ASP A 34 -16.98 0.95 -12.37
CA ASP A 34 -16.44 -0.35 -11.92
C ASP A 34 -15.47 -0.93 -12.95
N ARG A 35 -15.82 -0.89 -14.24
CA ARG A 35 -14.93 -1.32 -15.33
C ARG A 35 -13.61 -0.55 -15.29
N LEU A 36 -13.67 0.78 -15.23
CA LEU A 36 -12.48 1.64 -15.13
C LEU A 36 -11.65 1.34 -13.88
N ASN A 37 -12.30 1.14 -12.74
CA ASN A 37 -11.60 0.81 -11.51
C ASN A 37 -10.87 -0.53 -11.60
N ARG A 38 -11.46 -1.56 -12.22
CA ARG A 38 -10.80 -2.85 -12.46
C ARG A 38 -9.61 -2.71 -13.41
N SER A 39 -9.79 -2.04 -14.55
CA SER A 39 -8.70 -1.75 -15.48
C SER A 39 -7.55 -1.00 -14.80
N ARG A 40 -7.87 0.03 -14.01
CA ARG A 40 -6.90 0.79 -13.21
C ARG A 40 -6.15 -0.10 -12.23
N GLN A 41 -6.84 -0.98 -11.50
CA GLN A 41 -6.23 -1.90 -10.54
C GLN A 41 -5.26 -2.88 -11.24
N ASN A 42 -5.62 -3.39 -12.41
CA ASN A 42 -4.77 -4.29 -13.18
C ASN A 42 -3.50 -3.60 -13.68
N LEU A 43 -3.62 -2.39 -14.26
CA LEU A 43 -2.46 -1.61 -14.68
C LEU A 43 -1.58 -1.23 -13.48
N GLN A 44 -2.19 -0.77 -12.38
CA GLN A 44 -1.46 -0.43 -11.16
C GLN A 44 -0.65 -1.62 -10.64
N GLN A 45 -1.21 -2.84 -10.66
CA GLN A 45 -0.52 -4.04 -10.22
C GLN A 45 0.69 -4.34 -11.11
N SER A 46 0.51 -4.31 -12.44
CA SER A 46 1.62 -4.51 -13.39
C SER A 46 2.71 -3.44 -13.23
N TYR A 47 2.35 -2.18 -13.06
CA TYR A 47 3.34 -1.11 -12.88
C TYR A 47 4.09 -1.24 -11.56
N LEU A 48 3.42 -1.70 -10.50
CA LEU A 48 4.07 -1.95 -9.23
C LEU A 48 5.07 -3.11 -9.33
N GLU A 49 4.73 -4.19 -10.03
CA GLU A 49 5.65 -5.31 -10.28
C GLU A 49 6.90 -4.85 -11.05
N ASP A 50 6.72 -4.07 -12.12
CA ASP A 50 7.83 -3.47 -12.87
C ASP A 50 8.71 -2.58 -11.97
N ALA A 51 8.07 -1.75 -11.14
CA ALA A 51 8.77 -0.81 -10.27
C ALA A 51 9.55 -1.52 -9.14
N LEU A 52 8.97 -2.55 -8.54
CA LEU A 52 9.63 -3.39 -7.54
C LEU A 52 10.85 -4.06 -8.14
N HIS A 53 10.70 -4.68 -9.31
CA HIS A 53 11.82 -5.31 -10.00
C HIS A 53 12.92 -4.29 -10.36
N ALA A 54 12.57 -3.08 -10.80
CA ALA A 54 13.55 -2.02 -11.07
C ALA A 54 14.28 -1.57 -9.81
N TRP A 55 13.59 -1.49 -8.68
CA TRP A 55 14.16 -1.09 -7.40
C TRP A 55 15.05 -2.19 -6.79
N GLU A 56 14.60 -3.44 -6.77
CA GLU A 56 15.36 -4.58 -6.23
C GLU A 56 16.67 -4.84 -6.99
N ASN A 57 16.69 -4.54 -8.29
CA ASN A 57 17.89 -4.61 -9.11
C ASN A 57 18.75 -3.34 -9.05
N SER A 58 18.31 -2.29 -8.33
CA SER A 58 19.13 -1.09 -8.15
C SER A 58 20.28 -1.37 -7.19
N VAL A 59 21.46 -0.87 -7.54
CA VAL A 59 22.69 -1.07 -6.75
C VAL A 59 22.76 0.04 -5.71
N GLY A 60 22.17 -0.15 -4.53
CA GLY A 60 22.32 0.82 -3.45
C GLY A 60 21.38 0.62 -2.25
N ASP A 61 21.75 1.24 -1.12
CA ASP A 61 20.87 1.45 0.02
C ASP A 61 20.32 2.88 0.01
N ASP A 62 19.89 3.33 -1.16
CA ASP A 62 19.42 4.70 -1.35
C ASP A 62 18.17 4.96 -0.51
N LYS A 63 18.18 6.05 0.24
CA LYS A 63 17.09 6.47 1.11
C LYS A 63 15.93 7.09 0.33
N VAL A 64 16.00 7.13 -1.00
CA VAL A 64 14.90 7.49 -1.91
C VAL A 64 14.78 6.47 -3.02
N ILE A 65 13.55 6.14 -3.38
CA ILE A 65 13.23 5.27 -4.51
C ILE A 65 12.90 6.13 -5.72
N ILE A 66 13.69 6.02 -6.80
CA ILE A 66 13.40 6.70 -8.07
C ILE A 66 13.31 5.68 -9.19
N VAL A 67 12.09 5.45 -9.66
CA VAL A 67 11.78 4.49 -10.73
C VAL A 67 11.16 5.21 -11.92
N GLU A 68 11.35 4.66 -13.11
CA GLU A 68 10.81 5.21 -14.35
C GLU A 68 10.37 4.11 -15.30
N ASN A 69 9.32 4.37 -16.06
CA ASN A 69 8.96 3.57 -17.21
C ASN A 69 8.09 4.41 -18.15
N GLU A 70 8.54 4.56 -19.40
CA GLU A 70 7.89 5.38 -20.42
C GLU A 70 6.51 4.84 -20.83
N LYS A 71 6.22 3.56 -20.52
CA LYS A 71 4.91 2.94 -20.80
C LYS A 71 3.88 3.19 -19.70
N TRP A 72 4.27 3.81 -18.58
CA TRP A 72 3.34 4.09 -17.50
C TRP A 72 2.47 5.30 -17.82
N GLN A 73 1.20 5.24 -17.43
CA GLN A 73 0.29 6.38 -17.54
C GLN A 73 0.53 7.38 -16.40
N ALA A 74 0.64 8.67 -16.74
CA ALA A 74 0.86 9.74 -15.76
C ALA A 74 -0.22 9.80 -14.67
N GLY A 75 -1.48 9.44 -14.98
CA GLY A 75 -2.56 9.35 -14.00
C GLY A 75 -2.38 8.25 -12.93
N LEU A 76 -1.44 7.31 -13.13
CA LEU A 76 -1.23 6.13 -12.29
C LEU A 76 0.11 6.11 -11.56
N ILE A 77 1.14 6.84 -12.01
CA ILE A 77 2.47 6.84 -11.36
C ILE A 77 2.42 7.25 -9.88
N GLY A 78 1.48 8.12 -9.48
CA GLY A 78 1.30 8.49 -8.07
C GLY A 78 0.77 7.36 -7.18
N LEU A 79 0.13 6.33 -7.76
CA LEU A 79 -0.22 5.09 -7.05
C LEU A 79 1.00 4.19 -6.88
N VAL A 80 1.89 4.17 -7.87
CA VAL A 80 3.13 3.39 -7.85
C VAL A 80 4.06 3.93 -6.77
N SER A 81 4.36 5.24 -6.77
CA SER A 81 5.20 5.84 -5.74
C SER A 81 4.59 5.75 -4.33
N GLY A 82 3.27 5.83 -4.20
CA GLY A 82 2.59 5.59 -2.92
C GLY A 82 2.82 4.18 -2.37
N ARG A 83 2.73 3.17 -3.24
CA ARG A 83 2.95 1.77 -2.88
C ARG A 83 4.41 1.48 -2.53
N LEU A 84 5.35 2.05 -3.27
CA LEU A 84 6.78 1.92 -2.96
C LEU A 84 7.10 2.58 -1.61
N LYS A 85 6.54 3.76 -1.33
CA LYS A 85 6.66 4.43 -0.03
C LYS A 85 6.15 3.56 1.10
N GLU A 86 4.98 2.93 0.94
CA GLU A 86 4.41 2.02 1.93
C GLU A 86 5.28 0.77 2.14
N ALA A 87 5.77 0.15 1.05
CA ALA A 87 6.52 -1.09 1.11
C ALA A 87 7.93 -0.94 1.74
N TYR A 88 8.60 0.18 1.49
CA TYR A 88 9.99 0.38 1.88
C TYR A 88 10.22 1.50 2.91
N ALA A 89 9.14 2.17 3.36
CA ALA A 89 9.21 3.31 4.28
C ALA A 89 10.25 4.39 3.86
N ARG A 90 10.35 4.62 2.54
CA ARG A 90 11.26 5.60 1.91
C ARG A 90 10.46 6.61 1.06
N PRO A 91 10.89 7.87 0.93
CA PRO A 91 10.42 8.73 -0.14
C PRO A 91 10.54 8.03 -1.50
N ALA A 92 9.53 8.17 -2.34
CA ALA A 92 9.48 7.49 -3.63
C ALA A 92 9.00 8.45 -4.72
N ILE A 93 9.64 8.41 -5.89
CA ILE A 93 9.27 9.15 -7.09
C ILE A 93 9.15 8.15 -8.24
N ALA A 94 8.00 8.16 -8.90
CA ALA A 94 7.77 7.40 -10.12
C ALA A 94 7.64 8.37 -11.29
N PHE A 95 8.39 8.10 -12.36
CA PHE A 95 8.42 8.89 -13.59
C PHE A 95 7.85 8.13 -14.79
N THR A 96 7.25 8.88 -15.71
CA THR A 96 6.94 8.46 -17.08
C THR A 96 7.25 9.60 -18.05
N ARG A 97 7.03 9.41 -19.35
CA ARG A 97 7.12 10.47 -20.36
C ARG A 97 5.76 11.03 -20.75
N ASP A 98 5.70 12.33 -20.98
CA ASP A 98 4.58 12.97 -21.68
C ASP A 98 4.72 12.87 -23.22
N GLY A 99 3.74 13.41 -23.94
CA GLY A 99 3.73 13.42 -25.41
C GLY A 99 4.80 14.32 -26.05
N GLU A 100 5.46 15.17 -25.28
CA GLU A 100 6.55 16.06 -25.72
C GLU A 100 7.93 15.46 -25.38
N GLY A 101 7.96 14.29 -24.71
CA GLY A 101 9.16 13.58 -24.31
C GLY A 101 9.72 13.98 -22.94
N ASN A 102 9.09 14.93 -22.24
CA ASN A 102 9.51 15.35 -20.90
C ASN A 102 9.17 14.26 -19.88
N TYR A 103 9.96 14.21 -18.80
CA TYR A 103 9.68 13.34 -17.67
C TYR A 103 8.63 13.95 -16.76
N VAL A 104 7.51 13.26 -16.58
CA VAL A 104 6.47 13.61 -15.61
C VAL A 104 6.57 12.68 -14.40
N GLY A 105 6.77 13.27 -13.23
CA GLY A 105 7.01 12.56 -11.97
C GLY A 105 5.90 12.78 -10.94
N SER A 106 5.61 11.74 -10.16
CA SER A 106 4.82 11.88 -8.93
C SER A 106 5.57 11.33 -7.73
N ALA A 107 5.80 12.20 -6.75
CA ALA A 107 6.47 11.89 -5.51
C ALA A 107 5.49 11.61 -4.37
N ARG A 108 5.88 10.69 -3.49
CA ARG A 108 5.26 10.42 -2.19
C ARG A 108 6.35 10.37 -1.13
N SER A 109 6.02 10.83 0.07
CA SER A 109 7.00 10.95 1.15
C SER A 109 6.54 10.35 2.46
N ILE A 110 7.52 10.20 3.34
CA ILE A 110 7.38 9.79 4.74
C ILE A 110 7.39 11.02 5.64
N ASP A 111 6.97 10.89 6.90
CA ASP A 111 6.93 12.01 7.84
C ASP A 111 8.32 12.63 8.08
N ALA A 112 9.37 11.81 8.03
CA ALA A 112 10.76 12.26 8.20
C ALA A 112 11.31 13.09 7.02
N PHE A 113 10.57 13.26 5.91
CA PHE A 113 11.06 13.97 4.72
C PHE A 113 10.01 14.87 4.06
N HIS A 114 10.24 16.18 4.05
CA HIS A 114 9.35 17.14 3.40
C HIS A 114 9.64 17.25 1.89
N VAL A 115 8.91 16.50 1.06
CA VAL A 115 9.25 16.37 -0.37
C VAL A 115 9.18 17.68 -1.15
N THR A 116 8.17 18.54 -0.92
CA THR A 116 8.04 19.79 -1.68
C THR A 116 9.14 20.81 -1.34
N GLU A 117 9.59 20.88 -0.09
CA GLU A 117 10.72 21.73 0.29
C GLU A 117 12.00 21.22 -0.38
N ALA A 118 12.23 19.92 -0.37
CA ALA A 118 13.35 19.30 -1.07
C ALA A 118 13.31 19.64 -2.56
N LEU A 119 12.19 19.43 -3.25
CA LEU A 119 12.04 19.77 -4.67
C LEU A 119 12.25 21.27 -4.92
N THR A 120 11.82 22.15 -4.01
CA THR A 120 12.03 23.60 -4.17
C THR A 120 13.52 23.97 -4.25
N ARG A 121 14.41 23.22 -3.59
CA ARG A 121 15.88 23.40 -3.71
C ARG A 121 16.44 23.00 -5.07
N PHE A 122 15.71 22.15 -5.80
CA PHE A 122 16.04 21.63 -7.13
C PHE A 122 15.21 22.28 -8.25
N ASN A 123 14.57 23.43 -7.97
CA ASN A 123 13.60 24.06 -8.89
C ASN A 123 14.13 24.34 -10.30
N HIS A 124 15.44 24.55 -10.45
CA HIS A 124 16.11 24.82 -11.71
C HIS A 124 16.08 23.63 -12.68
N TYR A 125 15.78 22.41 -12.22
CA TYR A 125 15.59 21.24 -13.07
C TYR A 125 14.16 21.11 -13.61
N PHE A 126 13.18 21.82 -13.04
CA PHE A 126 11.77 21.58 -13.32
C PHE A 126 11.20 22.59 -14.32
N LEU A 127 10.46 22.07 -15.31
CA LEU A 127 9.55 22.87 -16.13
C LEU A 127 8.31 23.28 -15.32
N ASN A 128 7.86 22.39 -14.43
CA ASN A 128 6.75 22.61 -13.52
C ASN A 128 6.94 21.72 -12.27
N TYR A 129 6.58 22.19 -11.09
CA TYR A 129 6.52 21.37 -9.89
C TYR A 129 5.59 21.98 -8.84
N GLY A 130 5.03 21.14 -7.96
CA GLY A 130 4.16 21.60 -6.89
C GLY A 130 3.62 20.47 -6.03
N GLY A 131 3.05 20.80 -4.87
CA GLY A 131 2.47 19.82 -3.97
C GLY A 131 2.51 20.25 -2.51
N HIS A 132 2.50 19.27 -1.62
CA HIS A 132 2.51 19.41 -0.18
C HIS A 132 3.54 18.46 0.47
N HIS A 133 3.73 18.60 1.79
CA HIS A 133 4.75 17.87 2.55
C HIS A 133 4.87 16.36 2.24
N LYS A 134 3.75 15.65 2.02
CA LYS A 134 3.71 14.20 1.72
C LYS A 134 3.62 13.83 0.24
N ALA A 135 3.37 14.76 -0.67
CA ALA A 135 3.12 14.45 -2.09
C ALA A 135 3.42 15.62 -3.01
N ALA A 136 4.06 15.36 -4.14
CA ALA A 136 4.33 16.37 -5.16
C ALA A 136 4.23 15.81 -6.58
N GLY A 137 3.98 16.70 -7.54
CA GLY A 137 4.14 16.46 -8.97
C GLY A 137 5.27 17.31 -9.53
N MET A 138 5.95 16.81 -10.57
CA MET A 138 7.02 17.54 -11.24
C MET A 138 7.11 17.16 -12.72
N THR A 139 7.64 18.06 -13.53
CA THR A 139 7.98 17.83 -14.94
C THR A 139 9.43 18.27 -15.17
N ILE A 140 10.25 17.42 -15.79
CA ILE A 140 11.68 17.63 -16.03
C ILE A 140 11.98 17.45 -17.52
N ALA A 141 12.76 18.36 -18.12
CA ALA A 141 13.23 18.18 -19.49
C ALA A 141 14.23 17.01 -19.59
N PRO A 142 14.29 16.26 -20.71
CA PRO A 142 15.13 15.07 -20.83
C PRO A 142 16.60 15.27 -20.45
N ASP A 143 17.18 16.41 -20.84
CA ASP A 143 18.59 16.74 -20.62
C ASP A 143 18.95 16.94 -19.13
N HIS A 144 17.95 17.21 -18.30
CA HIS A 144 18.12 17.48 -16.88
C HIS A 144 17.85 16.25 -15.99
N TYR A 145 17.16 15.23 -16.50
CA TYR A 145 16.64 14.14 -15.69
C TYR A 145 17.74 13.33 -14.99
N SER A 146 18.77 12.91 -15.72
CA SER A 146 19.84 12.07 -15.16
C SER A 146 20.62 12.79 -14.06
N VAL A 147 20.89 14.09 -14.25
CA VAL A 147 21.59 14.92 -13.27
C VAL A 147 20.71 15.14 -12.03
N PHE A 148 19.44 15.50 -12.23
CA PHE A 148 18.48 15.62 -11.13
C PHE A 148 18.40 14.33 -10.31
N LYS A 149 18.25 13.17 -10.97
CA LYS A 149 18.13 11.87 -10.29
C LYS A 149 19.33 11.61 -9.39
N GLN A 150 20.53 11.87 -9.88
CA GLN A 150 21.74 11.68 -9.08
C GLN A 150 21.80 12.65 -7.90
N GLU A 151 21.74 13.96 -8.15
CA GLU A 151 21.92 14.97 -7.11
C GLU A 151 20.81 14.94 -6.05
N PHE A 152 19.57 14.64 -6.47
CA PHE A 152 18.44 14.50 -5.56
C PHE A 152 18.61 13.28 -4.67
N THR A 153 19.04 12.14 -5.22
CA THR A 153 19.33 10.93 -4.43
C THR A 153 20.42 11.20 -3.39
N GLU A 154 21.53 11.83 -3.77
CA GLU A 154 22.59 12.20 -2.84
C GLU A 154 22.09 13.14 -1.73
N TYR A 155 21.25 14.12 -2.08
CA TYR A 155 20.64 15.03 -1.11
C TYR A 155 19.76 14.27 -0.11
N VAL A 156 18.87 13.39 -0.58
CA VAL A 156 17.98 12.63 0.30
C VAL A 156 18.78 11.69 1.21
N ASN A 157 19.80 11.02 0.67
CA ASN A 157 20.70 10.15 1.42
C ASN A 157 21.37 10.88 2.58
N ARG A 158 21.81 12.13 2.35
CA ARG A 158 22.39 12.98 3.40
C ARG A 158 21.35 13.44 4.42
N GLN A 159 20.17 13.88 3.98
CA GLN A 159 19.12 14.38 4.88
C GLN A 159 18.58 13.28 5.78
N LEU A 160 18.44 12.06 5.27
CA LEU A 160 17.95 10.91 6.02
C LEU A 160 19.09 10.06 6.60
N ALA A 161 20.33 10.54 6.58
CA ALA A 161 21.46 9.81 7.17
C ALA A 161 21.19 9.50 8.65
N GLY A 162 21.45 8.25 9.06
CA GLY A 162 21.17 7.79 10.42
C GLY A 162 19.70 7.50 10.75
N GLN A 163 18.74 7.83 9.87
CA GLN A 163 17.34 7.41 10.04
C GLN A 163 17.18 5.93 9.74
N ASP A 164 16.43 5.24 10.59
CA ASP A 164 15.96 3.87 10.35
C ASP A 164 14.69 3.92 9.49
N LEU A 165 14.80 3.51 8.24
CA LEU A 165 13.73 3.60 7.24
C LEU A 165 13.03 2.25 7.06
N ARG A 166 12.86 1.50 8.15
CA ARG A 166 12.08 0.26 8.15
C ARG A 166 10.62 0.58 8.41
N ALA A 167 9.74 -0.23 7.84
CA ALA A 167 8.33 -0.15 8.19
C ALA A 167 8.16 -0.49 9.67
N GLU A 168 7.56 0.43 10.43
CA GLU A 168 7.23 0.23 11.83
C GLU A 168 5.76 -0.17 11.94
N LEU A 169 5.48 -1.15 12.80
CA LEU A 169 4.13 -1.56 13.16
C LEU A 169 3.95 -1.32 14.65
N VAL A 170 3.08 -0.39 15.02
CA VAL A 170 2.76 -0.11 16.42
C VAL A 170 1.74 -1.13 16.89
N ILE A 171 2.09 -1.88 17.93
CA ILE A 171 1.21 -2.88 18.55
C ILE A 171 0.51 -2.23 19.73
N ASP A 172 -0.82 -2.16 19.69
CA ASP A 172 -1.62 -1.49 20.72
C ASP A 172 -1.76 -2.33 21.98
N SER A 173 -1.88 -3.66 21.85
CA SER A 173 -1.98 -4.56 22.99
C SER A 173 -1.56 -5.99 22.65
N VAL A 174 -0.91 -6.63 23.61
CA VAL A 174 -0.84 -8.10 23.67
C VAL A 174 -2.18 -8.60 24.19
N VAL A 175 -2.71 -9.66 23.60
CA VAL A 175 -4.04 -10.20 23.96
C VAL A 175 -3.99 -11.67 24.30
N ASP A 176 -4.76 -12.03 25.32
CA ASP A 176 -5.00 -13.40 25.73
C ASP A 176 -6.12 -14.05 24.93
N ILE A 177 -6.13 -15.38 24.90
CA ILE A 177 -7.08 -16.16 24.12
C ILE A 177 -8.54 -15.83 24.45
N ASP A 178 -8.86 -15.48 25.70
CA ASP A 178 -10.22 -15.21 26.15
C ASP A 178 -10.77 -13.88 25.61
N GLN A 179 -9.88 -12.94 25.28
CA GLN A 179 -10.23 -11.66 24.65
C GLN A 179 -10.54 -11.82 23.16
N LEU A 180 -10.22 -12.97 22.56
CA LEU A 180 -10.45 -13.22 21.14
C LEU A 180 -11.86 -13.77 20.89
N ASN A 181 -12.85 -12.89 20.91
CA ASN A 181 -14.26 -13.24 20.70
C ASN A 181 -15.02 -12.14 19.95
N GLU A 182 -16.24 -12.46 19.48
CA GLU A 182 -17.05 -11.55 18.66
C GLU A 182 -17.48 -10.27 19.40
N ASN A 183 -17.59 -10.29 20.72
CA ASN A 183 -17.98 -9.08 21.47
C ASN A 183 -16.85 -8.05 21.43
N VAL A 184 -15.59 -8.48 21.57
CA VAL A 184 -14.43 -7.57 21.46
C VAL A 184 -14.34 -6.96 20.06
N VAL A 185 -14.70 -7.69 19.00
CA VAL A 185 -14.79 -7.09 17.65
C VAL A 185 -15.82 -5.96 17.62
N ARG A 186 -17.01 -6.17 18.17
CA ARG A 186 -18.06 -5.14 18.23
C ARG A 186 -17.64 -3.95 19.08
N ASP A 187 -16.94 -4.18 20.18
CA ASP A 187 -16.41 -3.12 21.03
C ASP A 187 -15.38 -2.28 20.27
N ILE A 188 -14.47 -2.91 19.51
CA ILE A 188 -13.52 -2.22 18.62
C ILE A 188 -14.28 -1.43 17.55
N GLU A 189 -15.24 -2.02 16.86
CA GLU A 189 -16.05 -1.33 15.83
C GLU A 189 -16.75 -0.07 16.36
N ASN A 190 -17.18 -0.08 17.64
CA ASN A 190 -17.81 1.07 18.29
C ASN A 190 -16.83 2.23 18.61
N VAL A 191 -15.52 1.98 18.62
CA VAL A 191 -14.48 3.02 18.77
C VAL A 191 -14.22 3.76 17.45
N GLY A 192 -14.68 3.20 16.34
CA GLY A 192 -14.60 3.83 15.03
C GLY A 192 -15.41 5.13 14.91
N PRO A 193 -15.32 5.84 13.76
CA PRO A 193 -14.72 5.37 12.51
C PRO A 193 -13.19 5.36 12.53
N PHE A 194 -12.62 4.33 11.92
CA PHE A 194 -11.18 4.23 11.73
C PHE A 194 -10.70 4.97 10.47
N GLY A 195 -9.50 5.50 10.52
CA GLY A 195 -8.88 6.28 9.45
C GLY A 195 -7.45 6.70 9.81
N GLU A 196 -6.89 7.65 9.05
CA GLU A 196 -5.51 8.12 9.25
C GLU A 196 -5.24 8.63 10.68
N GLU A 197 -6.19 9.38 11.25
CA GLU A 197 -6.06 9.95 12.60
C GLU A 197 -6.61 9.05 13.72
N ASN A 198 -7.18 7.90 13.36
CA ASN A 198 -7.71 6.91 14.29
C ASN A 198 -7.51 5.51 13.68
N PRO A 199 -6.26 5.00 13.63
CA PRO A 199 -5.99 3.71 13.03
C PRO A 199 -6.74 2.61 13.79
N GLU A 200 -7.16 1.58 13.07
CA GLU A 200 -7.70 0.38 13.69
C GLU A 200 -6.60 -0.32 14.52
N PRO A 201 -6.89 -0.79 15.75
CA PRO A 201 -5.84 -1.28 16.64
C PRO A 201 -5.22 -2.59 16.14
N TYR A 202 -3.89 -2.67 16.20
CA TYR A 202 -3.12 -3.87 15.97
C TYR A 202 -2.90 -4.62 17.29
N LEU A 203 -3.31 -5.89 17.30
CA LEU A 203 -3.21 -6.76 18.47
C LEU A 203 -2.14 -7.82 18.26
N LEU A 204 -1.45 -8.22 19.32
CA LEU A 204 -0.41 -9.26 19.31
C LEU A 204 -0.87 -10.52 20.04
N MET A 205 -0.76 -11.67 19.37
CA MET A 205 -0.86 -12.99 19.99
C MET A 205 0.51 -13.65 19.92
N GLU A 206 1.09 -13.89 21.08
CA GLU A 206 2.38 -14.55 21.18
C GLU A 206 2.24 -16.07 21.32
N ASN A 207 3.26 -16.82 20.89
CA ASN A 207 3.42 -18.25 21.12
C ASN A 207 2.22 -19.09 20.65
N ALA A 208 1.72 -18.81 19.44
CA ALA A 208 0.71 -19.61 18.76
C ALA A 208 1.37 -20.69 17.90
N VAL A 209 0.70 -21.83 17.72
CA VAL A 209 1.19 -22.96 16.92
C VAL A 209 0.40 -23.05 15.62
N ILE A 210 1.08 -23.11 14.49
CA ILE A 210 0.43 -23.21 13.18
C ILE A 210 -0.11 -24.63 12.97
N ARG A 211 -1.40 -24.76 12.62
CA ARG A 211 -2.12 -26.04 12.48
C ARG A 211 -2.73 -26.30 11.11
N ASP A 212 -2.95 -25.28 10.30
CA ASP A 212 -3.36 -25.45 8.90
C ASP A 212 -2.79 -24.31 8.07
N ILE A 213 -2.43 -24.57 6.82
CA ILE A 213 -1.89 -23.58 5.88
C ILE A 213 -2.50 -23.88 4.51
N ARG A 214 -3.11 -22.87 3.90
CA ARG A 214 -3.70 -22.94 2.57
C ARG A 214 -3.37 -21.68 1.79
N LEU A 215 -3.03 -21.87 0.53
CA LEU A 215 -2.88 -20.78 -0.41
C LEU A 215 -4.24 -20.43 -1.02
N LEU A 216 -4.55 -19.13 -1.09
CA LEU A 216 -5.72 -18.60 -1.78
C LEU A 216 -5.28 -17.76 -2.98
N SER A 217 -6.21 -17.55 -3.92
CA SER A 217 -6.02 -16.69 -5.08
C SER A 217 -4.71 -16.99 -5.83
N GLU A 218 -4.55 -18.24 -6.26
CA GLU A 218 -3.38 -18.71 -7.01
C GLU A 218 -2.03 -18.51 -6.29
N GLY A 219 -2.04 -18.52 -4.95
CA GLY A 219 -0.81 -18.37 -4.16
C GLY A 219 -0.57 -16.95 -3.66
N LYS A 220 -1.43 -15.98 -3.98
CA LYS A 220 -1.25 -14.59 -3.57
C LYS A 220 -1.43 -14.35 -2.06
N HIS A 221 -2.21 -15.19 -1.38
CA HIS A 221 -2.59 -14.99 0.02
C HIS A 221 -2.43 -16.28 0.81
N ILE A 222 -2.04 -16.19 2.07
CA ILE A 222 -1.98 -17.32 2.98
C ILE A 222 -3.18 -17.27 3.92
N LYS A 223 -4.00 -18.31 3.87
CA LYS A 223 -4.99 -18.61 4.91
C LYS A 223 -4.39 -19.65 5.84
N MET A 224 -4.51 -19.46 7.15
CA MET A 224 -3.97 -20.38 8.12
C MET A 224 -4.88 -20.57 9.33
N VAL A 225 -4.66 -21.64 10.07
CA VAL A 225 -5.24 -21.82 11.40
C VAL A 225 -4.11 -21.86 12.40
N VAL A 226 -4.17 -20.97 13.40
CA VAL A 226 -3.23 -20.98 14.53
C VAL A 226 -3.93 -21.45 15.79
N GLN A 227 -3.20 -22.17 16.64
CA GLN A 227 -3.66 -22.66 17.92
C GLN A 227 -2.95 -21.93 19.04
N LYS A 228 -3.71 -21.42 20.01
CA LYS A 228 -3.17 -20.89 21.27
C LYS A 228 -3.98 -21.50 22.41
N GLY A 229 -3.28 -22.15 23.35
CA GLY A 229 -3.93 -22.95 24.39
C GLY A 229 -4.82 -24.04 23.79
N ASN A 230 -6.09 -24.07 24.18
CA ASN A 230 -7.10 -25.02 23.69
C ASN A 230 -7.97 -24.48 22.52
N ARG A 231 -7.66 -23.30 21.97
CA ARG A 231 -8.47 -22.64 20.93
C ARG A 231 -7.73 -22.54 19.60
N ASN A 232 -8.50 -22.65 18.53
CA ASN A 232 -8.03 -22.46 17.15
C ASN A 232 -8.63 -21.18 16.57
N PHE A 233 -7.83 -20.41 15.84
CA PHE A 233 -8.22 -19.16 15.21
C PHE A 233 -7.95 -19.20 13.71
N GLU A 234 -8.97 -18.87 12.93
CA GLU A 234 -8.82 -18.72 11.48
C GLU A 234 -8.16 -17.38 11.19
N CYS A 235 -7.08 -17.43 10.42
CA CYS A 235 -6.27 -16.28 10.07
C CYS A 235 -6.19 -16.12 8.55
N ILE A 236 -6.21 -14.88 8.06
CA ILE A 236 -5.94 -14.53 6.68
C ILE A 236 -4.79 -13.51 6.63
N TRP A 237 -3.76 -13.79 5.84
CA TRP A 237 -2.66 -12.89 5.59
C TRP A 237 -2.66 -12.49 4.11
N TRP A 238 -2.96 -11.22 3.87
CA TRP A 238 -3.09 -10.70 2.51
C TRP A 238 -1.71 -10.40 1.92
N ARG A 239 -1.58 -10.65 0.62
CA ARG A 239 -0.32 -10.51 -0.15
C ARG A 239 0.90 -11.28 0.41
N SER A 240 0.70 -12.23 1.30
CA SER A 240 1.79 -12.94 1.99
C SER A 240 2.30 -14.18 1.26
N GLY A 241 1.98 -14.34 -0.02
CA GLY A 241 2.28 -15.55 -0.81
C GLY A 241 3.76 -15.93 -0.88
N GLU A 242 4.64 -14.92 -0.80
CA GLU A 242 6.09 -15.10 -0.77
C GLU A 242 6.58 -15.86 0.46
N PHE A 243 5.87 -15.76 1.60
CA PHE A 243 6.25 -16.42 2.85
C PHE A 243 5.84 -17.90 2.91
N LYS A 244 5.19 -18.44 1.87
CA LYS A 244 4.69 -19.84 1.85
C LYS A 244 5.77 -20.86 2.19
N ASP A 245 7.03 -20.57 1.82
CA ASP A 245 8.17 -21.46 2.02
C ASP A 245 8.86 -21.25 3.38
N ALA A 246 8.52 -20.19 4.10
CA ALA A 246 8.98 -19.98 5.48
C ALA A 246 8.04 -20.64 6.50
N ILE A 247 6.72 -20.61 6.24
CA ILE A 247 5.70 -21.05 7.20
C ILE A 247 5.51 -22.57 7.15
N ARG A 248 5.50 -23.23 8.32
CA ARG A 248 5.38 -24.69 8.42
C ARG A 248 4.36 -25.10 9.48
N PHE A 249 3.68 -26.22 9.23
CA PHE A 249 2.81 -26.84 10.22
C PHE A 249 3.62 -27.17 11.48
N GLY A 250 3.06 -26.86 12.65
CA GLY A 250 3.69 -27.10 13.95
C GLY A 250 4.67 -26.01 14.39
N ALA A 251 5.01 -25.05 13.53
CA ALA A 251 5.89 -23.94 13.91
C ALA A 251 5.22 -23.07 14.98
N LEU A 252 6.04 -22.59 15.93
CA LEU A 252 5.64 -21.60 16.92
C LEU A 252 5.80 -20.21 16.29
N CYS A 253 4.84 -19.33 16.53
CA CYS A 253 4.82 -17.99 15.96
C CYS A 253 4.20 -16.96 16.90
N ASP A 254 4.58 -15.71 16.68
CA ASP A 254 3.86 -14.54 17.15
C ASP A 254 3.18 -13.90 15.93
N ILE A 255 1.93 -13.48 16.09
CA ILE A 255 1.17 -12.82 15.01
C ILE A 255 0.66 -11.46 15.48
N VAL A 256 0.87 -10.45 14.64
CA VAL A 256 0.19 -9.15 14.75
C VAL A 256 -1.01 -9.17 13.82
N PHE A 257 -2.19 -8.82 14.33
CA PHE A 257 -3.44 -8.96 13.59
C PHE A 257 -4.49 -7.93 13.99
N ARG A 258 -5.49 -7.80 13.12
CA ARG A 258 -6.77 -7.14 13.39
C ARG A 258 -7.89 -8.17 13.48
N MET A 259 -8.88 -7.92 14.32
CA MET A 259 -10.00 -8.85 14.51
C MET A 259 -11.18 -8.44 13.63
N ASN A 260 -11.73 -9.38 12.88
CA ASN A 260 -12.88 -9.13 12.01
C ASN A 260 -13.94 -10.24 12.20
N ILE A 261 -15.21 -9.89 11.99
CA ILE A 261 -16.28 -10.88 11.85
C ILE A 261 -16.48 -11.17 10.35
N ASN A 262 -16.09 -12.37 9.93
CA ASN A 262 -16.36 -12.82 8.57
C ASN A 262 -17.76 -13.46 8.50
N VAL A 263 -18.63 -12.92 7.64
CA VAL A 263 -19.97 -13.46 7.39
C VAL A 263 -19.98 -14.19 6.06
N PHE A 264 -20.04 -15.52 6.11
CA PHE A 264 -20.10 -16.36 4.91
C PHE A 264 -21.27 -17.34 4.99
N GLN A 265 -22.10 -17.37 3.94
CA GLN A 265 -23.32 -18.20 3.86
C GLN A 265 -24.23 -18.08 5.10
N GLY A 266 -24.37 -16.86 5.64
CA GLY A 266 -25.20 -16.58 6.81
C GLY A 266 -24.61 -17.02 8.15
N ARG A 267 -23.34 -17.45 8.19
CA ARG A 267 -22.62 -17.76 9.43
C ARG A 267 -21.54 -16.72 9.69
N SER A 268 -21.61 -16.05 10.84
CA SER A 268 -20.54 -15.21 11.36
C SER A 268 -19.45 -16.08 12.00
N ARG A 269 -18.19 -15.73 11.79
CA ARG A 269 -17.05 -16.32 12.48
C ARG A 269 -16.00 -15.25 12.74
N LEU A 270 -15.38 -15.30 13.91
CA LEU A 270 -14.17 -14.54 14.18
C LEU A 270 -13.06 -14.98 13.20
N GLN A 271 -12.45 -14.01 12.53
CA GLN A 271 -11.29 -14.17 11.67
C GLN A 271 -10.24 -13.13 12.04
N LEU A 272 -8.98 -13.56 12.14
CA LEU A 272 -7.85 -12.67 12.39
C LEU A 272 -7.23 -12.29 11.04
N THR A 273 -7.17 -11.00 10.74
CA THR A 273 -6.42 -10.51 9.57
C THR A 273 -5.00 -10.23 10.02
N VAL A 274 -4.07 -11.08 9.62
CA VAL A 274 -2.65 -10.99 9.97
C VAL A 274 -2.02 -9.88 9.14
N GLU A 275 -1.22 -9.06 9.82
CA GLU A 275 -0.42 -7.99 9.22
C GLU A 275 1.05 -8.37 9.18
N ASP A 276 1.55 -8.98 10.26
CA ASP A 276 2.92 -9.45 10.37
C ASP A 276 3.01 -10.72 11.24
N MET A 277 4.07 -11.50 11.04
CA MET A 277 4.34 -12.74 11.76
C MET A 277 5.84 -12.92 12.02
N ALA A 278 6.17 -13.25 13.26
CA ALA A 278 7.49 -13.75 13.62
C ALA A 278 7.44 -15.25 13.91
N LEU A 279 8.27 -16.03 13.22
CA LEU A 279 8.48 -17.45 13.55
C LEU A 279 9.46 -17.57 14.70
N LYS A 280 9.14 -18.41 15.69
CA LYS A 280 10.02 -18.76 16.80
C LYS A 280 10.77 -20.03 16.42
N ASN A 281 12.09 -19.90 16.29
CA ASN A 281 13.01 -21.02 16.07
C ASN A 281 12.95 -22.04 17.21
#